data_AF-A0A945YZU2-F1
#
_entry.id   AF-A0A945YZU2-F1
#
_cell.length_a   1.000
_cell.length_b   1.000
_cell.length_c   1.000
_cell.angle_alpha   90.00
_cell.angle_beta   90.00
_cell.angle_gamma   90.00
#
_symmetry.space_group_name_H-M   'P 1'
#
loop_
_entity.id
_entity.type
_entity.pdbx_description
1 polymer ?
#
loop_
_entity_poly.entity_id
_entity_poly.type
_entity_poly.pdbx_seq_one_letter_code
_entity_poly.pdbx_strand_id
1 'polypeptide(L)'
;MKESRYYSALKNALKHPLMLSLLLILFGQTSCTPNHPYPKSERAQPIFYSVYTEPPKHLDPAISYSSDEYAFLELVYEPPFQYHFLKRPYELEPLTAKEIPVAEYYDGDGRKLTADVDMEQVKKVVYTIKIKEGIKYQNHPCFVKTEWPEEILNDVDHITDFPEVATRELKAVDYVNQIKRLADSRLPCPILPIMAKYIDGLGEFAGALAENLEAERKRRHEEQGASYNREQDERVNPIHLDLNAQPFPGVKLIDDYTYQIVLKRPYPQILYWLAMPFFAPMPQEAIDFFEQGILRDKGITIDRYPLGTGPYRIEKYGPNLEYVFVANENFHDEFYPSTGEEGDREKELLVDAGKKLPFLNKIIFKKEKESIPLWNKFLQGYYDTSGISKDSFGQAIQISTHGNVEASEFLKDRNISLLTSVSPSTMYVSFNMSDPVVGGYAEEQRKLRQAFSIAIDMEE
;
A
#
# COMPACT_ATOMS: atom_id res chain seq x y z
N MET A 1 23.67 30.30 -60.70
CA MET A 1 22.35 30.95 -60.88
C MET A 1 21.29 30.56 -59.82
N LYS A 2 21.66 30.11 -58.61
CA LYS A 2 20.70 29.92 -57.48
C LYS A 2 21.10 30.61 -56.16
N GLU A 3 22.37 30.97 -55.95
CA GLU A 3 22.81 31.67 -54.72
C GLU A 3 22.48 33.17 -54.67
N SER A 4 22.33 33.84 -55.82
CA SER A 4 22.09 35.29 -55.86
C SER A 4 20.68 35.71 -55.40
N ARG A 5 19.68 34.83 -55.49
CA ARG A 5 18.30 35.15 -55.08
C ARG A 5 18.08 35.12 -53.55
N TYR A 6 18.80 34.27 -52.82
CA TYR A 6 18.70 34.19 -51.36
C TYR A 6 19.33 35.41 -50.66
N TYR A 7 20.49 35.87 -51.14
CA TYR A 7 21.16 37.05 -50.59
C TYR A 7 20.39 38.37 -50.84
N SER A 8 19.63 38.45 -51.94
CA SER A 8 18.78 39.59 -52.27
C SER A 8 17.54 39.66 -51.36
N ALA A 9 16.90 38.51 -51.10
CA ALA A 9 15.74 38.42 -50.20
C ALA A 9 16.12 38.77 -48.75
N LEU A 10 17.28 38.30 -48.27
CA LEU A 10 17.77 38.63 -46.92
C LEU A 10 18.07 40.13 -46.76
N LYS A 11 18.71 40.75 -47.76
CA LYS A 11 19.01 42.20 -47.74
C LYS A 11 17.77 43.08 -47.79
N ASN A 12 16.69 42.64 -48.44
CA ASN A 12 15.42 43.38 -48.45
C ASN A 12 14.62 43.20 -47.16
N ALA A 13 14.68 42.03 -46.52
CA ALA A 13 14.10 41.82 -45.18
C ALA A 13 14.79 42.69 -44.11
N LEU A 14 16.09 42.96 -44.25
CA LEU A 14 16.87 43.84 -43.36
C LEU A 14 16.62 45.35 -43.56
N LYS A 15 15.89 45.78 -44.61
CA LYS A 15 15.59 47.20 -44.87
C LYS A 15 14.25 47.67 -44.30
N HIS A 16 13.42 46.75 -43.82
CA HIS A 16 12.14 47.08 -43.21
C HIS A 16 12.22 46.81 -41.71
N PRO A 17 12.49 47.84 -40.87
CA PRO A 17 12.62 47.66 -39.42
C PRO A 17 11.37 47.01 -38.83
N LEU A 18 10.20 47.27 -39.42
CA LEU A 18 8.92 46.66 -39.05
C LEU A 18 8.86 45.14 -39.26
N MET A 19 9.49 44.63 -40.32
CA MET A 19 9.45 43.21 -40.68
C MET A 19 10.46 42.40 -39.86
N LEU A 20 11.62 43.01 -39.57
CA LEU A 20 12.61 42.45 -38.65
C LEU A 20 12.08 42.44 -37.21
N SER A 21 11.37 43.49 -36.78
CA SER A 21 10.67 43.49 -35.49
C SER A 21 9.53 42.49 -35.43
N LEU A 22 8.77 42.30 -36.53
CA LEU A 22 7.73 41.27 -36.56
C LEU A 22 8.32 39.86 -36.43
N LEU A 23 9.45 39.59 -37.09
CA LEU A 23 10.16 38.32 -36.98
C LEU A 23 10.74 38.11 -35.58
N LEU A 24 11.32 39.14 -34.96
CA LEU A 24 11.81 39.09 -33.57
C LEU A 24 10.68 38.92 -32.55
N ILE A 25 9.49 39.49 -32.80
CA ILE A 25 8.29 39.27 -31.98
C ILE A 25 7.76 37.85 -32.18
N LEU A 26 7.74 37.33 -33.41
CA LEU A 26 7.34 35.94 -33.69
C LEU A 26 8.31 34.89 -33.09
N PHE A 27 9.62 35.18 -33.06
CA PHE A 27 10.61 34.34 -32.36
C PHE A 27 10.64 34.56 -30.84
N GLY A 28 10.25 35.75 -30.36
CA GLY A 28 10.09 36.06 -28.94
C GLY A 28 8.83 35.43 -28.31
N GLN A 29 7.82 35.11 -29.12
CA GLN A 29 6.58 34.45 -28.68
C GLN A 29 6.71 32.91 -28.65
N THR A 30 7.72 32.32 -29.29
CA THR A 30 7.98 30.87 -29.27
C THR A 30 9.03 30.44 -28.26
N SER A 31 9.70 31.39 -27.59
CA SER A 31 10.78 31.13 -26.63
C SER A 31 10.34 31.13 -25.16
N CYS A 32 9.04 31.15 -24.90
CA CYS A 32 8.50 31.08 -23.54
C CYS A 32 7.46 29.96 -23.41
N THR A 33 7.82 28.73 -23.79
CA THR A 33 7.28 27.58 -23.07
C THR A 33 8.16 27.41 -21.83
N PRO A 34 7.65 27.69 -20.61
CA PRO A 34 8.37 27.30 -19.40
C PRO A 34 8.72 25.83 -19.54
N ASN A 35 10.00 25.48 -19.34
CA ASN A 35 10.52 24.12 -19.39
C ASN A 35 9.97 23.33 -18.20
N HIS A 36 8.68 23.06 -18.25
CA HIS A 36 7.91 22.40 -17.22
C HIS A 36 7.39 21.09 -17.83
N PRO A 37 7.64 19.96 -17.17
CA PRO A 37 7.36 18.64 -17.75
C PRO A 37 5.87 18.38 -17.95
N TYR A 38 5.02 19.03 -17.15
CA TYR A 38 3.57 18.88 -17.18
C TYR A 38 2.84 20.03 -17.92
N PRO A 39 1.72 19.72 -18.59
CA PRO A 39 0.91 20.71 -19.30
C PRO A 39 0.33 21.74 -18.33
N LYS A 40 0.03 22.96 -18.83
CA LYS A 40 -0.46 24.07 -18.00
C LYS A 40 -1.72 23.73 -17.19
N SER A 41 -2.57 22.83 -17.69
CA SER A 41 -3.79 22.36 -17.02
C SER A 41 -3.53 21.63 -15.70
N GLU A 42 -2.36 21.01 -15.55
CA GLU A 42 -1.98 20.22 -14.37
C GLU A 42 -1.18 21.04 -13.34
N ARG A 43 -0.51 22.12 -13.76
CA ARG A 43 0.46 22.86 -12.92
C ARG A 43 -0.10 23.48 -11.63
N ALA A 44 -1.39 23.79 -11.62
CA ALA A 44 -2.06 24.38 -10.46
C ALA A 44 -2.91 23.36 -9.68
N GLN A 45 -2.90 22.09 -10.10
CA GLN A 45 -3.66 21.04 -9.43
C GLN A 45 -2.82 20.44 -8.30
N PRO A 46 -3.44 20.05 -7.18
CA PRO A 46 -2.74 19.37 -6.09
C PRO A 46 -2.51 17.90 -6.47
N ILE A 47 -1.54 17.69 -7.36
CA ILE A 47 -1.10 16.37 -7.85
C ILE A 47 0.29 16.11 -7.28
N PHE A 48 0.47 14.94 -6.68
CA PHE A 48 1.77 14.48 -6.23
C PHE A 48 2.36 13.47 -7.21
N TYR A 49 3.56 13.74 -7.71
CA TYR A 49 4.30 12.90 -8.63
C TYR A 49 5.46 12.21 -7.92
N SER A 50 5.37 10.89 -7.83
CA SER A 50 6.40 10.03 -7.25
C SER A 50 6.79 8.91 -8.21
N VAL A 51 7.69 8.05 -7.76
CA VAL A 51 8.33 7.01 -8.56
C VAL A 51 8.31 5.68 -7.86
N TYR A 52 8.34 4.61 -8.65
CA TYR A 52 8.57 3.26 -8.16
C TYR A 52 9.57 2.54 -9.08
N THR A 53 10.46 1.74 -8.51
CA THR A 53 11.49 1.01 -9.26
C THR A 53 10.97 -0.33 -9.75
N GLU A 54 10.39 -1.11 -8.83
CA GLU A 54 9.72 -2.36 -9.14
C GLU A 54 8.23 -2.25 -8.82
N PRO A 55 7.35 -2.79 -9.67
CA PRO A 55 5.92 -2.75 -9.40
C PRO A 55 5.61 -3.54 -8.11
N PRO A 56 4.64 -3.08 -7.30
CA PRO A 56 4.13 -3.89 -6.19
C PRO A 56 3.72 -5.27 -6.71
N LYS A 57 4.12 -6.34 -6.02
CA LYS A 57 3.73 -7.69 -6.41
C LYS A 57 2.30 -7.95 -6.02
N HIS A 58 1.90 -7.40 -4.87
CA HIS A 58 0.59 -7.57 -4.29
C HIS A 58 -0.03 -6.26 -3.83
N LEU A 59 -1.33 -6.10 -4.07
CA LEU A 59 -2.18 -5.05 -3.50
C LEU A 59 -3.34 -5.62 -2.67
N ASP A 60 -3.37 -6.94 -2.44
CA ASP A 60 -4.30 -7.56 -1.50
C ASP A 60 -3.72 -7.53 -0.06
N PRO A 61 -4.45 -6.95 0.91
CA PRO A 61 -4.00 -6.83 2.30
C PRO A 61 -3.76 -8.18 2.97
N ALA A 62 -4.36 -9.27 2.50
CA ALA A 62 -4.15 -10.59 3.11
C ALA A 62 -2.75 -11.16 2.83
N ILE A 63 -2.07 -10.70 1.77
CA ILE A 63 -0.81 -11.30 1.29
C ILE A 63 0.35 -10.29 1.16
N SER A 64 0.07 -8.99 1.00
CA SER A 64 1.11 -7.97 0.88
C SER A 64 1.92 -7.82 2.18
N TYR A 65 3.25 -7.85 2.09
CA TYR A 65 4.15 -7.83 3.24
C TYR A 65 5.45 -7.06 3.02
N SER A 66 5.58 -6.35 1.90
CA SER A 66 6.75 -5.51 1.65
C SER A 66 6.46 -4.04 1.92
N SER A 67 7.46 -3.31 2.41
CA SER A 67 7.34 -1.87 2.70
C SER A 67 6.96 -1.05 1.47
N ASP A 68 7.47 -1.43 0.30
CA ASP A 68 7.21 -0.72 -0.95
C ASP A 68 5.75 -0.88 -1.39
N GLU A 69 5.13 -2.03 -1.11
CA GLU A 69 3.69 -2.23 -1.33
C GLU A 69 2.85 -1.41 -0.34
N TYR A 70 3.29 -1.27 0.91
CA TYR A 70 2.54 -0.53 1.93
C TYR A 70 2.33 0.94 1.54
N ALA A 71 3.26 1.54 0.79
CA ALA A 71 3.10 2.87 0.21
C ALA A 71 1.87 3.00 -0.72
N PHE A 72 1.38 1.89 -1.27
CA PHE A 72 0.15 1.82 -2.07
C PHE A 72 -1.05 1.37 -1.23
N LEU A 73 -0.87 0.37 -0.35
CA LEU A 73 -1.97 -0.16 0.46
C LEU A 73 -2.53 0.89 1.43
N GLU A 74 -1.68 1.68 2.08
CA GLU A 74 -2.10 2.71 3.05
C GLU A 74 -2.88 3.86 2.40
N LEU A 75 -2.86 3.98 1.07
CA LEU A 75 -3.71 4.94 0.35
C LEU A 75 -5.17 4.47 0.26
N VAL A 76 -5.41 3.16 0.32
CA VAL A 76 -6.70 2.53 -0.01
C VAL A 76 -7.33 1.85 1.20
N TYR A 77 -6.55 1.23 2.07
CA TYR A 77 -6.99 0.39 3.16
C TYR A 77 -6.84 1.07 4.52
N GLU A 78 -7.88 1.00 5.36
CA GLU A 78 -7.86 1.56 6.71
C GLU A 78 -8.04 0.47 7.77
N PRO A 79 -6.96 0.02 8.42
CA PRO A 79 -7.07 -0.83 9.58
C PRO A 79 -7.69 -0.09 10.79
N PRO A 80 -8.03 -0.80 11.89
CA PRO A 80 -8.64 -0.18 13.07
C PRO A 80 -7.85 0.97 13.67
N PHE A 81 -6.51 0.90 13.60
CA PHE A 81 -5.59 1.84 14.21
C PHE A 81 -4.57 2.36 13.21
N GLN A 82 -3.91 3.46 13.56
CA GLN A 82 -2.79 4.04 12.83
C GLN A 82 -1.76 4.60 13.82
N TYR A 83 -0.72 5.25 13.30
CA TYR A 83 0.26 5.95 14.13
C TYR A 83 0.17 7.45 13.94
N HIS A 84 0.26 8.18 15.05
CA HIS A 84 0.38 9.63 15.03
C HIS A 84 1.76 10.01 14.46
N PHE A 85 1.79 10.40 13.18
CA PHE A 85 3.04 10.57 12.42
C PHE A 85 3.90 11.77 12.84
N LEU A 86 3.39 12.69 13.69
CA LEU A 86 4.15 13.79 14.29
C LEU A 86 4.59 13.57 15.75
N LYS A 87 4.42 12.37 16.33
CA LYS A 87 4.91 12.07 17.69
C LYS A 87 6.08 11.10 17.66
N ARG A 88 7.08 11.27 18.54
CA ARG A 88 8.23 10.37 18.73
C ARG A 88 8.42 10.08 20.24
N PRO A 89 8.50 8.80 20.66
CA PRO A 89 8.27 7.61 19.85
C PRO A 89 6.87 7.62 19.21
N TYR A 90 6.72 6.93 18.07
CA TYR A 90 5.43 6.84 17.39
C TYR A 90 4.36 6.33 18.35
N GLU A 91 3.22 7.03 18.42
CA GLU A 91 2.09 6.65 19.26
C GLU A 91 0.98 6.04 18.42
N LEU A 92 0.46 4.88 18.87
CA LEU A 92 -0.68 4.23 18.25
C LEU A 92 -1.96 5.02 18.58
N GLU A 93 -2.80 5.26 17.59
CA GLU A 93 -4.08 5.97 17.74
C GLU A 93 -5.21 5.34 16.91
N PRO A 94 -6.48 5.60 17.24
CA PRO A 94 -7.60 5.05 16.47
C PRO A 94 -7.71 5.64 15.06
N LEU A 95 -7.84 4.78 14.04
CA LEU A 95 -8.17 5.16 12.66
C LEU A 95 -9.66 4.94 12.41
N THR A 96 -10.09 3.72 12.07
CA THR A 96 -11.53 3.42 11.92
C THR A 96 -12.18 3.02 13.24
N ALA A 97 -11.40 2.61 14.25
CA ALA A 97 -11.92 2.33 15.58
C ALA A 97 -12.28 3.61 16.36
N LYS A 98 -13.22 3.51 17.30
CA LYS A 98 -13.61 4.61 18.20
C LYS A 98 -12.54 4.89 19.26
N GLU A 99 -11.85 3.85 19.72
CA GLU A 99 -10.85 3.91 20.80
C GLU A 99 -9.87 2.72 20.70
N ILE A 100 -8.70 2.82 21.33
CA ILE A 100 -7.81 1.66 21.51
C ILE A 100 -8.44 0.74 22.57
N PRO A 101 -8.71 -0.53 22.27
CA PRO A 101 -9.41 -1.43 23.19
C PRO A 101 -8.49 -1.84 24.35
N VAL A 102 -9.10 -2.01 25.52
CA VAL A 102 -8.43 -2.55 26.71
C VAL A 102 -8.55 -4.07 26.71
N ALA A 103 -7.45 -4.75 27.06
CA ALA A 103 -7.43 -6.20 27.19
C ALA A 103 -8.32 -6.67 28.35
N GLU A 104 -9.24 -7.59 28.07
CA GLU A 104 -9.98 -8.32 29.10
C GLU A 104 -9.37 -9.71 29.32
N TYR A 105 -8.97 -10.00 30.55
CA TYR A 105 -8.32 -11.26 30.91
C TYR A 105 -9.31 -12.26 31.51
N TYR A 106 -9.17 -13.53 31.15
CA TYR A 106 -10.01 -14.62 31.63
C TYR A 106 -9.16 -15.83 32.04
N ASP A 107 -9.59 -16.52 33.09
CA ASP A 107 -8.99 -17.77 33.57
C ASP A 107 -9.42 -18.99 32.73
N GLY A 108 -8.92 -20.17 33.11
CA GLY A 108 -9.27 -21.43 32.45
C GLY A 108 -10.73 -21.87 32.63
N ASP A 109 -11.44 -21.33 33.61
CA ASP A 109 -12.86 -21.58 33.86
C ASP A 109 -13.76 -20.54 33.16
N GLY A 110 -13.17 -19.59 32.42
CA GLY A 110 -13.87 -18.52 31.72
C GLY A 110 -14.33 -17.38 32.63
N ARG A 111 -13.82 -17.27 33.85
CA ARG A 111 -14.11 -16.13 34.75
C ARG A 111 -13.22 -14.95 34.38
N LYS A 112 -13.82 -13.76 34.32
CA LYS A 112 -13.09 -12.51 34.08
C LYS A 112 -12.19 -12.20 35.30
N LEU A 113 -10.92 -11.97 35.03
CA LEU A 113 -9.91 -11.64 36.03
C LEU A 113 -9.90 -10.13 36.31
N THR A 114 -9.50 -9.75 37.52
CA THR A 114 -9.37 -8.35 37.97
C THR A 114 -8.10 -7.68 37.42
N ALA A 115 -7.94 -6.37 37.61
CA ALA A 115 -6.82 -5.61 37.04
C ALA A 115 -5.43 -6.05 37.54
N ASP A 116 -5.29 -6.47 38.81
CA ASP A 116 -4.04 -6.97 39.39
C ASP A 116 -3.85 -8.48 39.11
N VAL A 117 -3.92 -8.86 37.82
CA VAL A 117 -3.86 -10.27 37.41
C VAL A 117 -2.43 -10.80 37.38
N ASP A 118 -2.25 -12.01 37.92
CA ASP A 118 -1.08 -12.83 37.65
C ASP A 118 -1.18 -13.41 36.23
N MET A 119 -0.26 -13.01 35.35
CA MET A 119 -0.26 -13.38 33.93
C MET A 119 -0.20 -14.89 33.69
N GLU A 120 0.28 -15.69 34.65
CA GLU A 120 0.27 -17.16 34.55
C GLU A 120 -1.15 -17.75 34.58
N GLN A 121 -2.09 -17.05 35.21
CA GLN A 121 -3.50 -17.46 35.34
C GLN A 121 -4.30 -17.14 34.08
N VAL A 122 -3.81 -16.24 33.22
CA VAL A 122 -4.51 -15.81 32.01
C VAL A 122 -4.49 -16.92 30.96
N LYS A 123 -5.66 -17.46 30.63
CA LYS A 123 -5.84 -18.49 29.58
C LYS A 123 -6.55 -17.94 28.35
N LYS A 124 -7.19 -16.78 28.46
CA LYS A 124 -7.87 -16.13 27.35
C LYS A 124 -7.80 -14.61 27.51
N VAL A 125 -7.60 -13.92 26.39
CA VAL A 125 -7.61 -12.46 26.31
C VAL A 125 -8.62 -12.04 25.26
N VAL A 126 -9.48 -11.08 25.59
CA VAL A 126 -10.49 -10.56 24.65
C VAL A 126 -10.26 -9.07 24.45
N TYR A 127 -10.18 -8.67 23.19
CA TYR A 127 -10.25 -7.26 22.79
C TYR A 127 -11.59 -7.02 22.13
N THR A 128 -12.35 -6.04 22.63
CA THR A 128 -13.61 -5.60 22.02
C THR A 128 -13.36 -4.34 21.23
N ILE A 129 -13.45 -4.42 19.90
CA ILE A 129 -13.20 -3.30 19.00
C ILE A 129 -14.55 -2.71 18.58
N LYS A 130 -14.71 -1.40 18.79
CA LYS A 130 -15.85 -0.63 18.34
C LYS A 130 -15.42 0.25 17.17
N ILE A 131 -16.13 0.19 16.06
CA ILE A 131 -15.85 0.91 14.82
C ILE A 131 -16.66 2.21 14.77
N LYS A 132 -16.08 3.26 14.17
CA LYS A 132 -16.74 4.53 13.88
C LYS A 132 -17.86 4.31 12.86
N GLU A 133 -18.98 5.00 13.07
CA GLU A 133 -20.11 4.95 12.16
C GLU A 133 -19.90 5.93 11.00
N GLY A 134 -20.56 5.68 9.87
CA GLY A 134 -20.56 6.57 8.71
C GLY A 134 -19.32 6.48 7.80
N ILE A 135 -18.33 5.63 8.11
CA ILE A 135 -17.22 5.34 7.20
C ILE A 135 -17.76 4.57 5.98
N LYS A 136 -17.41 5.00 4.78
CA LYS A 136 -17.88 4.41 3.53
C LYS A 136 -16.73 3.91 2.69
N TYR A 137 -16.98 2.84 1.95
CA TYR A 137 -16.04 2.38 0.93
C TYR A 137 -15.97 3.35 -0.26
N GLN A 138 -14.88 3.28 -1.01
CA GLN A 138 -14.81 3.88 -2.35
C GLN A 138 -15.95 3.39 -3.24
N ASN A 139 -16.36 4.20 -4.22
CA ASN A 139 -17.34 3.76 -5.20
C ASN A 139 -16.77 2.59 -6.02
N HIS A 140 -17.52 1.49 -6.12
CA HIS A 140 -17.06 0.27 -6.78
C HIS A 140 -18.22 -0.56 -7.37
N PRO A 141 -18.01 -1.31 -8.48
CA PRO A 141 -19.04 -2.16 -9.08
C PRO A 141 -19.52 -3.30 -8.16
N CYS A 142 -18.69 -3.79 -7.24
CA CYS A 142 -19.08 -4.87 -6.31
C CYS A 142 -20.26 -4.51 -5.41
N PHE A 143 -20.47 -3.21 -5.12
CA PHE A 143 -21.58 -2.74 -4.30
C PHE A 143 -22.87 -2.52 -5.10
N VAL A 144 -22.81 -2.60 -6.44
CA VAL A 144 -24.00 -2.64 -7.29
C VAL A 144 -24.46 -4.08 -7.43
N LYS A 145 -23.54 -4.97 -7.83
CA LYS A 145 -23.75 -6.41 -7.97
C LYS A 145 -22.45 -7.15 -7.68
N THR A 146 -22.57 -8.25 -6.95
CA THR A 146 -21.46 -9.21 -6.76
C THR A 146 -21.23 -10.02 -8.03
N GLU A 147 -22.31 -10.41 -8.72
CA GLU A 147 -22.26 -11.14 -9.99
C GLU A 147 -22.79 -10.27 -11.14
N TRP A 148 -21.95 -10.02 -12.14
CA TRP A 148 -22.31 -9.24 -13.32
C TRP A 148 -22.60 -10.15 -14.51
N PRO A 149 -23.52 -9.75 -15.43
CA PRO A 149 -23.77 -10.49 -16.67
C PRO A 149 -22.49 -10.65 -17.49
N GLU A 150 -22.31 -11.83 -18.08
CA GLU A 150 -21.15 -12.16 -18.91
C GLU A 150 -20.96 -11.17 -20.07
N GLU A 151 -22.05 -10.64 -20.64
CA GLU A 151 -21.98 -9.63 -21.70
C GLU A 151 -21.25 -8.37 -21.25
N ILE A 152 -21.49 -7.93 -20.01
CA ILE A 152 -20.81 -6.76 -19.44
C ILE A 152 -19.37 -7.12 -19.08
N LEU A 153 -19.16 -8.29 -18.46
CA LEU A 153 -17.82 -8.75 -18.09
C LEU A 153 -16.89 -8.90 -19.29
N ASN A 154 -17.42 -9.25 -20.46
CA ASN A 154 -16.67 -9.37 -21.70
C ASN A 154 -16.21 -8.02 -22.29
N ASP A 155 -16.90 -6.92 -21.96
CA ASP A 155 -16.59 -5.58 -22.47
C ASP A 155 -15.72 -4.72 -21.51
N VAL A 156 -15.49 -5.16 -20.27
CA VAL A 156 -14.65 -4.44 -19.29
C VAL A 156 -13.20 -4.93 -19.29
N ASP A 157 -12.22 -4.03 -19.39
CA ASP A 157 -10.79 -4.36 -19.25
C ASP A 157 -10.18 -3.75 -17.97
N HIS A 158 -10.81 -2.70 -17.45
CA HIS A 158 -10.45 -2.00 -16.23
C HIS A 158 -11.65 -1.89 -15.29
N ILE A 159 -11.38 -1.74 -13.99
CA ILE A 159 -12.44 -1.56 -12.98
C ILE A 159 -13.31 -0.31 -13.24
N THR A 160 -12.75 0.68 -13.92
CA THR A 160 -13.41 1.93 -14.29
C THR A 160 -14.35 1.80 -15.50
N ASP A 161 -14.32 0.67 -16.21
CA ASP A 161 -15.14 0.46 -17.41
C ASP A 161 -16.56 -0.03 -17.06
N PHE A 162 -16.80 -0.40 -15.80
CA PHE A 162 -18.12 -0.80 -15.33
C PHE A 162 -19.12 0.36 -15.44
N PRO A 163 -20.36 0.09 -15.89
CA PRO A 163 -21.33 1.15 -16.20
C PRO A 163 -21.89 1.83 -14.95
N GLU A 164 -21.90 1.13 -13.81
CA GLU A 164 -22.46 1.61 -12.56
C GLU A 164 -21.51 1.26 -11.41
N VAL A 165 -21.44 2.18 -10.45
CA VAL A 165 -20.71 2.01 -9.20
C VAL A 165 -21.60 2.46 -8.04
N ALA A 166 -21.44 1.81 -6.90
CA ALA A 166 -22.12 2.18 -5.66
C ALA A 166 -21.13 2.15 -4.50
N THR A 167 -21.60 2.52 -3.32
CA THR A 167 -20.84 2.40 -2.07
C THR A 167 -21.76 1.87 -0.98
N ARG A 168 -21.16 1.31 0.06
CA ARG A 168 -21.84 1.05 1.33
C ARG A 168 -20.99 1.49 2.50
N GLU A 169 -21.64 1.56 3.65
CA GLU A 169 -20.99 1.79 4.92
C GLU A 169 -20.13 0.58 5.32
N LEU A 170 -18.98 0.87 5.93
CA LEU A 170 -18.14 -0.09 6.63
C LEU A 170 -18.87 -0.68 7.83
N LYS A 171 -18.79 -2.01 8.00
CA LYS A 171 -19.38 -2.73 9.12
C LYS A 171 -18.35 -3.63 9.79
N ALA A 172 -18.59 -3.97 11.06
CA ALA A 172 -17.71 -4.84 11.84
C ALA A 172 -17.53 -6.23 11.20
N VAL A 173 -18.53 -6.73 10.48
CA VAL A 173 -18.43 -8.01 9.74
C VAL A 173 -17.31 -7.98 8.68
N ASP A 174 -16.95 -6.82 8.15
CA ASP A 174 -15.90 -6.70 7.12
C ASP A 174 -14.51 -6.98 7.71
N TYR A 175 -14.29 -6.60 8.97
CA TYR A 175 -13.10 -6.99 9.73
C TYR A 175 -13.09 -8.48 10.03
N VAL A 176 -14.24 -9.05 10.40
CA VAL A 176 -14.39 -10.50 10.65
C VAL A 176 -14.05 -11.29 9.39
N ASN A 177 -14.58 -10.87 8.24
CA ASN A 177 -14.32 -11.47 6.94
C ASN A 177 -12.84 -11.41 6.61
N GLN A 178 -12.19 -10.24 6.76
CA GLN A 178 -10.75 -10.14 6.52
C GLN A 178 -9.94 -11.10 7.41
N ILE A 179 -10.22 -11.18 8.71
CA ILE A 179 -9.45 -12.06 9.60
C ILE A 179 -9.64 -13.53 9.20
N LYS A 180 -10.84 -13.91 8.74
CA LYS A 180 -11.09 -15.23 8.16
C LYS A 180 -10.33 -15.45 6.85
N ARG A 181 -10.24 -14.44 5.98
CA ARG A 181 -9.45 -14.51 4.73
C ARG A 181 -7.98 -14.81 4.98
N LEU A 182 -7.40 -14.36 6.10
CA LEU A 182 -6.01 -14.69 6.45
C LEU A 182 -5.75 -16.21 6.58
N ALA A 183 -6.80 -17.00 6.83
CA ALA A 183 -6.75 -18.45 6.97
C ALA A 183 -6.99 -19.21 5.65
N ASP A 184 -7.37 -18.51 4.58
CA ASP A 184 -7.62 -19.12 3.28
C ASP A 184 -6.31 -19.53 2.61
N SER A 185 -6.10 -20.83 2.45
CA SER A 185 -4.90 -21.41 1.81
C SER A 185 -4.65 -20.96 0.36
N ARG A 186 -5.66 -20.41 -0.33
CA ARG A 186 -5.52 -19.79 -1.67
C ARG A 186 -4.79 -18.45 -1.60
N LEU A 187 -4.83 -17.79 -0.44
CA LEU A 187 -4.16 -16.54 -0.13
C LEU A 187 -2.93 -16.84 0.74
N PRO A 188 -1.71 -16.89 0.20
CA PRO A 188 -0.51 -17.25 0.97
C PRO A 188 -0.15 -16.15 1.99
N CYS A 189 -0.90 -16.07 3.08
CA CYS A 189 -0.76 -15.05 4.11
C CYS A 189 0.54 -15.26 4.92
N PRO A 190 1.51 -14.32 4.86
CA PRO A 190 2.80 -14.51 5.49
C PRO A 190 2.75 -14.45 7.03
N ILE A 191 1.74 -13.80 7.59
CA ILE A 191 1.59 -13.64 9.04
C ILE A 191 0.73 -14.72 9.70
N LEU A 192 0.03 -15.56 8.91
CA LEU A 192 -0.86 -16.61 9.43
C LEU A 192 -0.16 -17.52 10.46
N PRO A 193 1.07 -18.01 10.24
CA PRO A 193 1.76 -18.86 11.23
C PRO A 193 2.04 -18.15 12.56
N ILE A 194 2.19 -16.83 12.55
CA ILE A 194 2.37 -16.03 13.76
C ILE A 194 1.02 -15.84 14.44
N MET A 195 0.00 -15.39 13.69
CA MET A 195 -1.33 -15.12 14.22
C MET A 195 -1.98 -16.38 14.79
N ALA A 196 -1.81 -17.55 14.16
CA ALA A 196 -2.35 -18.84 14.62
C ALA A 196 -1.79 -19.29 15.98
N LYS A 197 -0.62 -18.75 16.40
CA LYS A 197 -0.08 -19.00 17.76
C LYS A 197 -0.88 -18.27 18.83
N TYR A 198 -1.57 -17.18 18.50
CA TYR A 198 -2.18 -16.27 19.46
C TYR A 198 -3.70 -16.19 19.33
N ILE A 199 -4.24 -16.03 18.12
CA ILE A 199 -5.69 -15.97 17.87
C ILE A 199 -6.29 -17.37 18.09
N ASP A 200 -7.35 -17.43 18.89
CA ASP A 200 -7.98 -18.68 19.31
C ASP A 200 -8.61 -19.41 18.11
N GLY A 201 -8.33 -20.70 17.97
CA GLY A 201 -8.86 -21.53 16.87
C GLY A 201 -8.44 -21.16 15.44
N LEU A 202 -7.55 -20.18 15.21
CA LEU A 202 -7.21 -19.73 13.85
C LEU A 202 -6.46 -20.79 13.02
N GLY A 203 -5.58 -21.58 13.65
CA GLY A 203 -4.86 -22.65 12.96
C GLY A 203 -5.79 -23.81 12.58
N GLU A 204 -6.69 -24.17 13.49
CA GLU A 204 -7.74 -25.18 13.29
C GLU A 204 -8.71 -24.74 12.18
N PHE A 205 -9.12 -23.47 12.18
CA PHE A 205 -9.95 -22.88 11.13
C PHE A 205 -9.26 -22.92 9.76
N ALA A 206 -7.97 -22.54 9.68
CA ALA A 206 -7.19 -22.63 8.45
C ALA A 206 -7.08 -24.06 7.92
N GLY A 207 -6.86 -25.03 8.81
CA GLY A 207 -6.84 -26.45 8.47
C GLY A 207 -8.18 -26.92 7.88
N ALA A 208 -9.29 -26.57 8.53
CA ALA A 208 -10.63 -26.92 8.06
C ALA A 208 -10.95 -26.30 6.68
N LEU A 209 -10.56 -25.05 6.43
CA LEU A 209 -10.73 -24.43 5.11
C LEU A 209 -9.90 -25.14 4.03
N ALA A 210 -8.66 -25.52 4.34
CA ALA A 210 -7.81 -26.26 3.42
C ALA A 210 -8.38 -27.66 3.10
N GLU A 211 -8.93 -28.36 4.11
CA GLU A 211 -9.61 -29.64 3.93
C GLU A 211 -10.87 -29.50 3.07
N ASN A 212 -11.70 -28.49 3.30
CA ASN A 212 -12.88 -28.21 2.47
C ASN A 212 -12.50 -27.94 1.01
N LEU A 213 -11.45 -27.15 0.80
CA LEU A 213 -10.94 -26.85 -0.53
C LEU A 213 -10.46 -28.11 -1.27
N GLU A 214 -9.71 -28.98 -0.59
CA GLU A 214 -9.27 -30.23 -1.22
C GLU A 214 -10.39 -31.26 -1.40
N ALA A 215 -11.38 -31.29 -0.51
CA ALA A 215 -12.57 -32.10 -0.71
C ALA A 215 -13.34 -31.69 -1.98
N GLU A 216 -13.48 -30.38 -2.22
CA GLU A 216 -14.13 -29.86 -3.43
C GLU A 216 -13.31 -30.16 -4.69
N ARG A 217 -11.99 -29.95 -4.67
CA ARG A 217 -11.09 -30.34 -5.77
C ARG A 217 -11.20 -31.82 -6.09
N LYS A 218 -11.24 -32.67 -5.07
CA LYS A 218 -11.40 -34.12 -5.22
C LYS A 218 -12.75 -34.47 -5.85
N ARG A 219 -13.85 -33.87 -5.39
CA ARG A 219 -15.19 -34.05 -5.97
C ARG A 219 -15.20 -33.71 -7.46
N ARG A 220 -14.64 -32.56 -7.84
CA ARG A 220 -14.56 -32.13 -9.25
C ARG A 220 -13.67 -33.05 -10.09
N HIS A 221 -12.55 -33.51 -9.54
CA HIS A 221 -11.70 -34.51 -10.19
C HIS A 221 -12.46 -35.83 -10.43
N GLU A 222 -13.24 -36.31 -9.46
CA GLU A 222 -14.06 -37.52 -9.61
C GLU A 222 -15.16 -37.36 -10.68
N GLU A 223 -15.74 -36.17 -10.81
CA GLU A 223 -16.76 -35.85 -11.82
C GLU A 223 -16.20 -35.73 -13.24
N GLN A 224 -15.02 -35.11 -13.40
CA GLN A 224 -14.40 -34.84 -14.71
C GLN A 224 -13.42 -35.95 -15.15
N GLY A 225 -13.00 -36.82 -14.22
CA GLY A 225 -12.12 -37.96 -14.48
C GLY A 225 -10.76 -37.56 -15.05
N ALA A 226 -10.26 -38.34 -16.02
CA ALA A 226 -8.93 -38.15 -16.61
C ALA A 226 -8.74 -36.80 -17.36
N SER A 227 -9.82 -36.07 -17.63
CA SER A 227 -9.78 -34.75 -18.28
C SER A 227 -9.64 -33.59 -17.28
N TYR A 228 -9.67 -33.86 -15.98
CA TYR A 228 -9.59 -32.83 -14.95
C TYR A 228 -8.22 -32.14 -14.98
N ASN A 229 -8.22 -30.85 -15.32
CA ASN A 229 -7.09 -29.96 -15.12
C ASN A 229 -7.48 -28.94 -14.06
N ARG A 230 -6.88 -29.06 -12.87
CA ARG A 230 -7.17 -28.21 -11.71
C ARG A 230 -7.00 -26.72 -12.02
N GLU A 231 -5.90 -26.33 -12.65
CA GLU A 231 -5.60 -24.92 -12.94
C GLU A 231 -6.63 -24.34 -13.91
N GLN A 232 -6.98 -25.08 -14.95
CA GLN A 232 -8.00 -24.67 -15.91
C GLN A 232 -9.39 -24.60 -15.27
N ASP A 233 -9.75 -25.60 -14.46
CA ASP A 233 -11.05 -25.67 -13.80
C ASP A 233 -11.23 -24.53 -12.78
N GLU A 234 -10.26 -24.29 -11.89
CA GLU A 234 -10.34 -23.21 -10.91
C GLU A 234 -10.21 -21.81 -11.52
N ARG A 235 -9.65 -21.72 -12.73
CA ARG A 235 -9.61 -20.46 -13.49
C ARG A 235 -10.98 -20.09 -14.04
N VAL A 236 -11.67 -21.05 -14.67
CA VAL A 236 -13.00 -20.83 -15.28
C VAL A 236 -14.11 -20.87 -14.23
N ASN A 237 -14.01 -21.80 -13.29
CA ASN A 237 -14.97 -22.05 -12.22
C ASN A 237 -14.27 -21.92 -10.85
N PRO A 238 -13.96 -20.70 -10.38
CA PRO A 238 -13.36 -20.52 -9.06
C PRO A 238 -14.11 -21.28 -7.95
N ILE A 239 -13.36 -21.95 -7.08
CA ILE A 239 -13.94 -22.59 -5.90
C ILE A 239 -14.25 -21.50 -4.88
N HIS A 240 -15.51 -21.32 -4.53
CA HIS A 240 -15.95 -20.36 -3.51
C HIS A 240 -15.97 -21.07 -2.16
N LEU A 241 -15.19 -20.58 -1.20
CA LEU A 241 -15.17 -21.12 0.16
C LEU A 241 -16.11 -20.30 1.05
N ASP A 242 -17.09 -20.96 1.65
CA ASP A 242 -17.93 -20.33 2.67
C ASP A 242 -17.13 -20.15 3.96
N LEU A 243 -16.64 -18.93 4.18
CA LEU A 243 -15.90 -18.53 5.38
C LEU A 243 -16.76 -18.57 6.66
N ASN A 244 -18.07 -18.77 6.55
CA ASN A 244 -19.01 -18.89 7.67
C ASN A 244 -19.44 -20.34 7.96
N ALA A 245 -19.04 -21.31 7.13
CA ALA A 245 -19.44 -22.71 7.29
C ALA A 245 -18.91 -23.36 8.57
N GLN A 246 -17.78 -22.89 9.10
CA GLN A 246 -17.11 -23.45 10.27
C GLN A 246 -17.04 -22.42 11.41
N PRO A 247 -17.23 -22.85 12.68
CA PRO A 247 -17.02 -21.98 13.83
C PRO A 247 -15.57 -21.51 13.91
N PHE A 248 -15.38 -20.21 14.18
CA PHE A 248 -14.07 -19.62 14.43
C PHE A 248 -14.11 -18.84 15.75
N PRO A 249 -13.63 -19.41 16.88
CA PRO A 249 -13.75 -18.77 18.20
C PRO A 249 -12.86 -17.54 18.37
N GLY A 250 -11.83 -17.39 17.53
CA GLY A 250 -10.86 -16.30 17.56
C GLY A 250 -11.43 -14.94 17.18
N VAL A 251 -12.59 -14.91 16.50
CA VAL A 251 -13.26 -13.66 16.15
C VAL A 251 -14.76 -13.81 16.34
N LYS A 252 -15.38 -12.82 16.97
CA LYS A 252 -16.83 -12.80 17.22
C LYS A 252 -17.44 -11.49 16.77
N LEU A 253 -18.42 -11.55 15.89
CA LEU A 253 -19.30 -10.42 15.58
C LEU A 253 -20.27 -10.20 16.76
N ILE A 254 -20.37 -8.96 17.24
CA ILE A 254 -21.30 -8.59 18.32
C ILE A 254 -22.51 -7.87 17.75
N ASP A 255 -22.26 -6.85 16.93
CA ASP A 255 -23.25 -6.07 16.21
C ASP A 255 -22.59 -5.42 14.97
N ASP A 256 -23.35 -4.59 14.25
CA ASP A 256 -22.92 -3.90 13.03
C ASP A 256 -21.63 -3.09 13.16
N TYR A 257 -21.26 -2.66 14.36
CA TYR A 257 -20.09 -1.80 14.62
C TYR A 257 -19.16 -2.34 15.70
N THR A 258 -19.42 -3.56 16.20
CA THR A 258 -18.63 -4.14 17.29
C THR A 258 -18.27 -5.58 16.96
N TYR A 259 -16.98 -5.89 17.06
CA TYR A 259 -16.47 -7.26 16.99
C TYR A 259 -15.42 -7.48 18.07
N GLN A 260 -15.15 -8.75 18.35
CA GLN A 260 -14.14 -9.17 19.32
C GLN A 260 -13.05 -9.98 18.63
N ILE A 261 -11.81 -9.76 19.06
CA ILE A 261 -10.69 -10.65 18.79
C ILE A 261 -10.36 -11.37 20.08
N VAL A 262 -10.26 -12.70 19.99
CA VAL A 262 -10.05 -13.61 21.11
C VAL A 262 -8.69 -14.27 20.95
N LEU A 263 -7.84 -14.11 21.95
CA LEU A 263 -6.53 -14.73 22.03
C LEU A 263 -6.49 -15.83 23.08
N LYS A 264 -5.75 -16.90 22.81
CA LYS A 264 -5.52 -18.02 23.75
C LYS A 264 -4.39 -17.80 24.75
N ARG A 265 -3.71 -16.64 24.70
CA ARG A 265 -2.66 -16.21 25.63
C ARG A 265 -2.39 -14.70 25.50
N PRO A 266 -1.77 -14.05 26.50
CA PRO A 266 -1.34 -12.66 26.39
C PRO A 266 -0.41 -12.41 25.20
N TYR A 267 -0.78 -11.43 24.37
CA TYR A 267 0.03 -10.92 23.26
C TYR A 267 -0.32 -9.45 22.99
N PRO A 268 0.22 -8.51 23.80
CA PRO A 268 -0.08 -7.08 23.65
C PRO A 268 0.25 -6.52 22.26
N GLN A 269 1.22 -7.12 21.57
CA GLN A 269 1.66 -6.69 20.25
C GLN A 269 0.57 -6.84 19.17
N ILE A 270 -0.51 -7.58 19.43
CA ILE A 270 -1.67 -7.65 18.52
C ILE A 270 -2.21 -6.26 18.17
N LEU A 271 -2.15 -5.29 19.10
CA LEU A 271 -2.63 -3.94 18.86
C LEU A 271 -1.84 -3.23 17.74
N TYR A 272 -0.54 -3.51 17.62
CA TYR A 272 0.28 -2.96 16.53
C TYR A 272 0.00 -3.66 15.19
N TRP A 273 -0.34 -4.95 15.20
CA TRP A 273 -0.81 -5.65 14.01
C TRP A 273 -2.13 -5.09 13.50
N LEU A 274 -3.01 -4.63 14.41
CA LEU A 274 -4.26 -3.94 14.07
C LEU A 274 -4.06 -2.52 13.52
N ALA A 275 -2.82 -2.07 13.35
CA ALA A 275 -2.48 -0.89 12.56
C ALA A 275 -1.91 -1.24 11.16
N MET A 276 -1.78 -2.54 10.84
CA MET A 276 -1.26 -2.99 9.56
C MET A 276 -2.38 -3.35 8.58
N PRO A 277 -2.16 -3.22 7.25
CA PRO A 277 -3.16 -3.52 6.22
C PRO A 277 -3.79 -4.92 6.31
N PHE A 278 -3.09 -5.93 6.85
CA PHE A 278 -3.65 -7.27 7.07
C PHE A 278 -5.00 -7.29 7.79
N PHE A 279 -5.24 -6.31 8.67
CA PHE A 279 -6.45 -6.18 9.45
C PHE A 279 -7.39 -5.08 8.93
N ALA A 280 -7.17 -4.58 7.71
CA ALA A 280 -8.11 -3.67 7.05
C ALA A 280 -9.39 -4.41 6.62
N PRO A 281 -10.55 -3.74 6.61
CA PRO A 281 -11.83 -4.40 6.45
C PRO A 281 -12.07 -4.83 5.01
N MET A 282 -12.49 -6.08 4.79
CA MET A 282 -12.79 -6.61 3.47
C MET A 282 -14.28 -7.01 3.38
N PRO A 283 -15.07 -6.33 2.54
CA PRO A 283 -16.48 -6.60 2.42
C PRO A 283 -16.74 -7.92 1.69
N GLN A 284 -17.76 -8.68 2.10
CA GLN A 284 -18.10 -9.95 1.45
C GLN A 284 -18.37 -9.75 -0.05
N GLU A 285 -19.00 -8.65 -0.41
CA GLU A 285 -19.32 -8.30 -1.78
C GLU A 285 -18.08 -8.19 -2.68
N ALA A 286 -16.95 -7.71 -2.13
CA ALA A 286 -15.70 -7.66 -2.88
C ALA A 286 -15.09 -9.05 -3.01
N ILE A 287 -15.14 -9.88 -1.95
CA ILE A 287 -14.68 -11.27 -2.01
C ILE A 287 -15.41 -12.00 -3.14
N ASP A 288 -16.74 -11.94 -3.14
CA ASP A 288 -17.58 -12.60 -4.14
C ASP A 288 -17.35 -12.03 -5.54
N PHE A 289 -17.29 -10.70 -5.67
CA PHE A 289 -17.07 -10.03 -6.95
C PHE A 289 -15.77 -10.46 -7.63
N PHE A 290 -14.67 -10.51 -6.90
CA PHE A 290 -13.36 -10.91 -7.44
C PHE A 290 -13.18 -12.43 -7.55
N GLU A 291 -14.16 -13.24 -7.11
CA GLU A 291 -14.23 -14.68 -7.35
C GLU A 291 -14.88 -15.04 -8.70
N GLN A 292 -15.30 -14.07 -9.52
CA GLN A 292 -15.77 -14.32 -10.89
C GLN A 292 -14.60 -14.71 -11.84
N GLY A 293 -14.73 -15.87 -12.51
CA GLY A 293 -13.68 -16.42 -13.39
C GLY A 293 -13.26 -15.47 -14.52
N ILE A 294 -14.23 -14.83 -15.19
CA ILE A 294 -13.96 -13.90 -16.31
C ILE A 294 -13.13 -12.70 -15.84
N LEU A 295 -13.40 -12.16 -14.64
CA LEU A 295 -12.60 -11.07 -14.08
C LEU A 295 -11.18 -11.50 -13.76
N ARG A 296 -11.01 -12.69 -13.18
CA ARG A 296 -9.69 -13.26 -12.91
C ARG A 296 -8.87 -13.46 -14.18
N ASP A 297 -9.50 -13.96 -15.25
CA ASP A 297 -8.87 -14.15 -16.57
C ASP A 297 -8.39 -12.83 -17.18
N LYS A 298 -9.17 -11.76 -16.99
CA LYS A 298 -8.79 -10.40 -17.39
C LYS A 298 -7.79 -9.73 -16.43
N GLY A 299 -7.45 -10.40 -15.33
CA GLY A 299 -6.56 -9.84 -14.31
C GLY A 299 -7.20 -8.69 -13.52
N ILE A 300 -8.53 -8.65 -13.44
CA ILE A 300 -9.29 -7.79 -12.53
C ILE A 300 -9.45 -8.56 -11.22
N THR A 301 -8.50 -8.38 -10.31
CA THR A 301 -8.43 -9.06 -9.00
C THR A 301 -8.19 -8.04 -7.89
N ILE A 302 -8.49 -8.39 -6.64
CA ILE A 302 -8.15 -7.57 -5.44
C ILE A 302 -6.67 -7.18 -5.46
N ASP A 303 -5.81 -8.11 -5.89
CA ASP A 303 -4.36 -7.94 -5.92
C ASP A 303 -3.86 -6.89 -6.92
N ARG A 304 -4.73 -6.40 -7.80
CA ARG A 304 -4.41 -5.39 -8.83
C ARG A 304 -5.30 -4.16 -8.75
N TYR A 305 -6.55 -4.35 -8.33
CA TYR A 305 -7.55 -3.30 -8.15
C TYR A 305 -8.00 -3.29 -6.68
N PRO A 306 -7.19 -2.71 -5.79
CA PRO A 306 -7.50 -2.68 -4.36
C PRO A 306 -8.78 -1.89 -4.07
N LEU A 307 -9.46 -2.28 -3.01
CA LEU A 307 -10.69 -1.66 -2.54
C LEU A 307 -10.70 -1.50 -1.03
N GLY A 308 -10.95 -0.29 -0.56
CA GLY A 308 -11.11 0.00 0.85
C GLY A 308 -11.85 1.30 1.10
N THR A 309 -11.69 1.80 2.32
CA THR A 309 -12.34 3.02 2.84
C THR A 309 -11.40 4.22 2.84
N GLY A 310 -10.12 4.02 2.50
CA GLY A 310 -9.05 5.00 2.63
C GLY A 310 -9.15 6.23 1.73
N PRO A 311 -8.19 7.15 1.87
CA PRO A 311 -8.25 8.49 1.27
C PRO A 311 -8.17 8.50 -0.25
N TYR A 312 -7.68 7.44 -0.88
CA TYR A 312 -7.58 7.35 -2.34
C TYR A 312 -8.08 6.01 -2.87
N ARG A 313 -8.44 6.02 -4.15
CA ARG A 313 -8.80 4.84 -4.94
C ARG A 313 -7.96 4.78 -6.20
N ILE A 314 -7.71 3.59 -6.70
CA ILE A 314 -6.98 3.42 -7.96
C ILE A 314 -7.87 3.88 -9.14
N GLU A 315 -7.33 4.78 -9.97
CA GLU A 315 -7.93 5.21 -11.25
C GLU A 315 -7.27 4.48 -12.42
N LYS A 316 -5.95 4.27 -12.36
CA LYS A 316 -5.19 3.62 -13.43
C LYS A 316 -4.21 2.60 -12.85
N TYR A 317 -4.29 1.37 -13.34
CA TYR A 317 -3.36 0.29 -13.05
C TYR A 317 -2.46 0.03 -14.27
N GLY A 318 -1.17 0.34 -14.13
CA GLY A 318 -0.19 0.20 -15.21
C GLY A 318 1.19 -0.23 -14.67
N PRO A 319 1.42 -1.52 -14.36
CA PRO A 319 2.62 -1.98 -13.66
C PRO A 319 3.94 -1.71 -14.39
N ASN A 320 3.88 -1.49 -15.70
CA ASN A 320 5.03 -1.16 -16.53
C ASN A 320 5.12 0.32 -16.94
N LEU A 321 4.24 1.17 -16.43
CA LEU A 321 4.17 2.58 -16.82
C LEU A 321 3.92 3.48 -15.62
N GLU A 322 2.71 3.41 -15.06
CA GLU A 322 2.28 4.27 -13.96
C GLU A 322 1.07 3.70 -13.21
N TYR A 323 0.96 4.07 -11.94
CA TYR A 323 -0.23 3.93 -11.12
C TYR A 323 -0.79 5.33 -10.83
N VAL A 324 -2.10 5.49 -11.02
CA VAL A 324 -2.78 6.76 -10.70
C VAL A 324 -3.81 6.49 -9.62
N PHE A 325 -3.69 7.20 -8.51
CA PHE A 325 -4.64 7.20 -7.41
C PHE A 325 -5.34 8.56 -7.37
N VAL A 326 -6.65 8.55 -7.16
CA VAL A 326 -7.47 9.77 -7.02
C VAL A 326 -8.16 9.77 -5.68
N ALA A 327 -8.40 10.97 -5.13
CA ALA A 327 -9.07 11.11 -3.84
C ALA A 327 -10.40 10.35 -3.85
N ASN A 328 -10.63 9.57 -2.80
CA ASN A 328 -11.87 8.84 -2.60
C ASN A 328 -12.98 9.84 -2.23
N GLU A 329 -14.01 9.93 -3.08
CA GLU A 329 -15.12 10.87 -2.90
C GLU A 329 -15.94 10.61 -1.64
N ASN A 330 -15.86 9.39 -1.11
CA ASN A 330 -16.54 8.95 0.09
C ASN A 330 -15.65 8.95 1.34
N PHE A 331 -14.42 9.46 1.26
CA PHE A 331 -13.50 9.49 2.39
C PHE A 331 -14.12 10.27 3.56
N HIS A 332 -14.03 9.68 4.76
CA HIS A 332 -14.63 10.27 5.96
C HIS A 332 -13.87 11.52 6.40
N ASP A 333 -14.44 12.27 7.34
CA ASP A 333 -13.74 13.43 7.90
C ASP A 333 -12.53 12.95 8.71
N GLU A 334 -11.34 13.30 8.23
CA GLU A 334 -10.08 13.21 8.95
C GLU A 334 -9.35 14.56 8.84
N PHE A 335 -8.59 14.91 9.87
CA PHE A 335 -7.97 16.22 9.98
C PHE A 335 -6.49 16.09 10.28
N TYR A 336 -5.71 16.97 9.68
CA TYR A 336 -4.28 17.04 9.93
C TYR A 336 -3.99 17.28 11.42
N PRO A 337 -3.02 16.56 12.03
CA PRO A 337 -2.75 16.64 13.46
C PRO A 337 -2.49 18.08 13.94
N SER A 338 -3.10 18.44 15.07
CA SER A 338 -2.92 19.76 15.69
C SER A 338 -1.80 19.79 16.74
N THR A 339 -1.23 18.63 17.05
CA THR A 339 -0.14 18.44 18.00
C THR A 339 1.02 17.75 17.31
N GLY A 340 2.23 18.06 17.75
CA GLY A 340 3.48 17.45 17.30
C GLY A 340 4.53 17.60 18.40
N GLU A 341 5.78 17.34 18.06
CA GLU A 341 6.89 17.45 19.01
C GLU A 341 7.44 18.88 19.14
N GLU A 342 8.37 19.05 20.09
CA GLU A 342 9.22 20.23 20.13
C GLU A 342 10.03 20.34 18.82
N GLY A 343 9.99 21.52 18.20
CA GLY A 343 10.62 21.76 16.90
C GLY A 343 9.68 21.60 15.69
N ASP A 344 8.53 20.93 15.82
CA ASP A 344 7.62 20.74 14.67
C ASP A 344 6.90 22.02 14.27
N ARG A 345 6.65 22.91 15.24
CA ARG A 345 6.10 24.24 14.97
C ARG A 345 7.11 25.11 14.21
N GLU A 346 8.37 25.06 14.62
CA GLU A 346 9.48 25.77 13.98
C GLU A 346 9.76 25.26 12.56
N LYS A 347 9.47 23.98 12.30
CA LYS A 347 9.52 23.36 10.96
C LYS A 347 8.25 23.57 10.13
N GLU A 348 7.31 24.38 10.62
CA GLU A 348 6.03 24.69 9.95
C GLU A 348 5.11 23.47 9.74
N LEU A 349 5.38 22.33 10.39
CA LEU A 349 4.59 21.11 10.25
C LEU A 349 3.17 21.26 10.83
N LEU A 350 2.95 22.24 11.72
CA LEU A 350 1.64 22.50 12.34
C LEU A 350 0.84 23.62 11.66
N VAL A 351 1.29 24.16 10.52
CA VAL A 351 0.58 25.23 9.79
C VAL A 351 -0.79 24.75 9.27
N ASP A 352 -0.87 23.47 8.90
CA ASP A 352 -2.08 22.84 8.38
C ASP A 352 -2.95 22.18 9.46
N ALA A 353 -2.63 22.38 10.75
CA ALA A 353 -3.36 21.83 11.88
C ALA A 353 -4.88 22.02 11.75
N GLY A 354 -5.62 20.92 11.83
CA GLY A 354 -7.08 20.92 11.76
C GLY A 354 -7.67 21.11 10.35
N LYS A 355 -6.86 21.19 9.30
CA LYS A 355 -7.36 21.16 7.92
C LYS A 355 -7.78 19.73 7.56
N LYS A 356 -8.85 19.62 6.76
CA LYS A 356 -9.43 18.35 6.32
C LYS A 356 -8.51 17.65 5.31
N LEU A 357 -8.34 16.34 5.48
CA LEU A 357 -7.60 15.45 4.59
C LEU A 357 -8.54 14.73 3.61
N PRO A 358 -8.02 14.23 2.46
CA PRO A 358 -6.66 14.47 1.93
C PRO A 358 -6.51 15.86 1.28
N PHE A 359 -5.28 16.38 1.24
CA PHE A 359 -4.97 17.64 0.52
C PHE A 359 -4.79 17.47 -0.99
N LEU A 360 -4.35 16.29 -1.41
CA LEU A 360 -4.07 16.00 -2.81
C LEU A 360 -5.32 15.42 -3.47
N ASN A 361 -5.56 15.82 -4.70
CA ASN A 361 -6.64 15.24 -5.50
C ASN A 361 -6.17 13.98 -6.23
N LYS A 362 -4.86 13.87 -6.48
CA LYS A 362 -4.27 12.82 -7.29
C LYS A 362 -2.83 12.52 -6.87
N ILE A 363 -2.48 11.24 -6.88
CA ILE A 363 -1.12 10.75 -6.69
C ILE A 363 -0.75 9.90 -7.90
N ILE A 364 0.39 10.18 -8.52
CA ILE A 364 0.88 9.48 -9.70
C ILE A 364 2.24 8.88 -9.38
N PHE A 365 2.32 7.55 -9.42
CA PHE A 365 3.57 6.81 -9.32
C PHE A 365 4.01 6.38 -10.71
N LYS A 366 5.19 6.79 -11.15
CA LYS A 366 5.75 6.40 -12.46
C LYS A 366 6.90 5.41 -12.31
N LYS A 367 7.00 4.48 -13.25
CA LYS A 367 8.08 3.50 -13.24
C LYS A 367 9.41 4.15 -13.61
N GLU A 368 10.40 4.05 -12.71
CA GLU A 368 11.77 4.43 -13.00
C GLU A 368 12.78 3.49 -12.35
N LYS A 369 13.54 2.79 -13.20
CA LYS A 369 14.50 1.76 -12.75
C LYS A 369 15.90 2.30 -12.49
N GLU A 370 16.33 3.26 -13.30
CA GLU A 370 17.71 3.72 -13.34
C GLU A 370 17.88 4.97 -12.47
N SER A 371 18.87 4.94 -11.56
CA SER A 371 19.10 5.99 -10.57
C SER A 371 19.43 7.36 -11.20
N ILE A 372 20.28 7.37 -12.23
CA ILE A 372 20.74 8.61 -12.89
C ILE A 372 19.60 9.30 -13.67
N PRO A 373 18.82 8.61 -14.54
CA PRO A 373 17.65 9.19 -15.16
C PRO A 373 16.62 9.73 -14.16
N LEU A 374 16.35 8.99 -13.08
CA LEU A 374 15.43 9.39 -12.02
C LEU A 374 15.86 10.71 -11.37
N TRP A 375 17.13 10.82 -10.95
CA TRP A 375 17.68 12.04 -10.36
C TRP A 375 17.59 13.23 -11.32
N ASN A 376 17.97 13.04 -12.59
CA ASN A 376 17.91 14.10 -13.59
C ASN A 376 16.48 14.57 -13.89
N LYS A 377 15.51 13.66 -13.89
CA LYS A 377 14.09 13.99 -14.08
C LYS A 377 13.51 14.70 -12.86
N PHE A 378 13.89 14.30 -11.65
CA PHE A 378 13.57 15.02 -10.42
C PHE A 378 14.07 16.47 -10.48
N LEU A 379 15.34 16.69 -10.84
CA LEU A 379 15.91 18.04 -10.99
C LEU A 379 15.24 18.88 -12.10
N GLN A 380 14.57 18.23 -13.06
CA GLN A 380 13.77 18.87 -14.11
C GLN A 380 12.31 19.10 -13.71
N GLY A 381 11.90 18.69 -12.50
CA GLY A 381 10.56 18.85 -11.96
C GLY A 381 9.55 17.80 -12.42
N TYR A 382 9.99 16.64 -12.93
CA TYR A 382 9.06 15.55 -13.29
C TYR A 382 8.49 14.83 -12.06
N TYR A 383 9.19 14.91 -10.92
CA TYR A 383 8.84 14.26 -9.67
C TYR A 383 9.00 15.25 -8.52
N ASP A 384 8.16 15.13 -7.50
CA ASP A 384 8.18 16.01 -6.32
C ASP A 384 9.16 15.51 -5.24
N THR A 385 9.51 14.23 -5.29
CA THR A 385 10.46 13.60 -4.36
C THR A 385 11.43 12.68 -5.08
N SER A 386 12.66 12.57 -4.57
CA SER A 386 13.65 11.58 -4.98
C SER A 386 14.48 11.13 -3.80
N GLY A 387 14.82 9.83 -3.79
CA GLY A 387 15.94 9.34 -2.99
C GLY A 387 17.27 9.86 -3.54
N ILE A 388 18.34 9.74 -2.74
CA ILE A 388 19.71 10.13 -3.13
C ILE A 388 20.51 8.84 -3.34
N SER A 389 20.95 8.58 -4.57
CA SER A 389 21.83 7.44 -4.88
C SER A 389 23.28 7.73 -4.53
N LYS A 390 24.12 6.68 -4.44
CA LYS A 390 25.58 6.83 -4.26
C LYS A 390 26.19 7.74 -5.34
N ASP A 391 25.74 7.60 -6.58
CA ASP A 391 26.24 8.41 -7.72
C ASP A 391 25.89 9.89 -7.61
N SER A 392 24.76 10.22 -6.95
CA SER A 392 24.27 11.59 -6.81
C SER A 392 24.63 12.22 -5.46
N PHE A 393 25.23 11.46 -4.54
CA PHE A 393 25.49 11.89 -3.16
C PHE A 393 26.34 13.16 -3.10
N GLY A 394 27.46 13.21 -3.82
CA GLY A 394 28.34 14.39 -3.82
C GLY A 394 27.72 15.64 -4.44
N GLN A 395 26.70 15.49 -5.28
CA GLN A 395 25.93 16.62 -5.82
C GLN A 395 24.83 17.07 -4.87
N ALA A 396 24.21 16.14 -4.15
CA ALA A 396 23.05 16.39 -3.30
C ALA A 396 23.41 16.83 -1.88
N ILE A 397 24.49 16.30 -1.33
CA ILE A 397 24.87 16.43 0.08
C ILE A 397 26.14 17.26 0.24
N GLN A 398 26.13 18.14 1.24
CA GLN A 398 27.32 18.79 1.78
C GLN A 398 27.42 18.52 3.28
N ILE A 399 28.65 18.38 3.77
CA ILE A 399 28.92 18.24 5.21
C ILE A 399 29.31 19.62 5.74
N SER A 400 28.55 20.13 6.70
CA SER A 400 28.84 21.43 7.32
C SER A 400 30.11 21.38 8.16
N THR A 401 30.63 22.55 8.55
CA THR A 401 31.83 22.66 9.41
C THR A 401 31.67 21.99 10.77
N HIS A 402 30.43 21.69 11.19
CA HIS A 402 30.10 21.01 12.44
C HIS A 402 29.81 19.51 12.24
N GLY A 403 30.01 18.97 11.03
CA GLY A 403 29.82 17.54 10.72
C GLY A 403 28.37 17.14 10.39
N ASN A 404 27.44 18.10 10.26
CA ASN A 404 26.05 17.81 9.93
C ASN A 404 25.86 17.65 8.41
N VAL A 405 24.98 16.73 8.02
CA VAL A 405 24.60 16.50 6.62
C VAL A 405 23.53 17.52 6.22
N GLU A 406 23.82 18.31 5.19
CA GLU A 406 22.92 19.34 4.65
C GLU A 406 22.74 19.19 3.13
N ALA A 407 21.64 19.74 2.60
CA ALA A 407 21.46 19.91 1.16
C ALA A 407 22.58 20.79 0.58
N SER A 408 23.07 20.46 -0.60
CA SER A 408 24.02 21.32 -1.31
C SER A 408 23.40 22.67 -1.70
N GLU A 409 24.22 23.70 -1.84
CA GLU A 409 23.77 25.01 -2.35
C GLU A 409 23.07 24.89 -3.73
N PHE A 410 23.49 23.93 -4.55
CA PHE A 410 22.84 23.61 -5.84
C PHE A 410 21.36 23.22 -5.68
N LEU A 411 21.02 22.47 -4.62
CA LEU A 411 19.64 22.09 -4.31
C LEU A 411 18.88 23.23 -3.64
N LYS A 412 19.52 23.95 -2.70
CA LYS A 412 18.91 25.11 -2.02
C LYS A 412 18.52 26.21 -3.01
N ASP A 413 19.37 26.51 -3.99
CA ASP A 413 19.10 27.47 -5.09
C ASP A 413 17.89 27.08 -5.96
N ARG A 414 17.46 25.81 -5.89
CA ARG A 414 16.29 25.26 -6.61
C ARG A 414 15.08 25.07 -5.70
N ASN A 415 15.13 25.57 -4.46
CA ASN A 415 14.13 25.35 -3.42
C ASN A 415 13.90 23.86 -3.12
N ILE A 416 14.92 23.02 -3.30
CA ILE A 416 14.88 21.61 -2.94
C ILE A 416 15.44 21.45 -1.53
N SER A 417 14.65 20.84 -0.65
CA SER A 417 15.01 20.60 0.75
C SER A 417 15.43 19.15 0.97
N LEU A 418 16.44 18.93 1.82
CA LEU A 418 16.83 17.60 2.26
C LEU A 418 16.03 17.22 3.50
N LEU A 419 15.26 16.13 3.41
CA LEU A 419 14.58 15.51 4.55
C LEU A 419 15.37 14.29 5.00
N THR A 420 15.71 14.25 6.29
CA THR A 420 16.41 13.10 6.91
C THR A 420 15.58 12.55 8.06
N SER A 421 15.58 11.23 8.20
CA SER A 421 14.91 10.52 9.30
C SER A 421 15.65 9.24 9.63
N VAL A 422 15.65 8.86 10.90
CA VAL A 422 16.15 7.53 11.31
C VAL A 422 15.11 6.49 10.92
N SER A 423 15.50 5.54 10.07
CA SER A 423 14.67 4.39 9.73
C SER A 423 15.02 3.20 10.63
N PRO A 424 14.07 2.58 11.34
CA PRO A 424 14.31 1.40 12.18
C PRO A 424 14.42 0.13 11.32
N SER A 425 15.36 0.12 10.38
CA SER A 425 15.64 -1.00 9.48
C SER A 425 17.01 -1.61 9.75
N THR A 426 17.19 -2.88 9.38
CA THR A 426 18.48 -3.57 9.47
C THR A 426 18.76 -4.25 8.14
N MET A 427 19.91 -3.93 7.55
CA MET A 427 20.42 -4.62 6.38
C MET A 427 21.33 -5.76 6.83
N TYR A 428 21.17 -6.95 6.28
CA TYR A 428 21.97 -8.12 6.64
C TYR A 428 22.19 -9.04 5.44
N VAL A 429 23.25 -9.83 5.50
CA VAL A 429 23.50 -10.93 4.56
C VAL A 429 22.92 -12.22 5.14
N SER A 430 22.12 -12.94 4.36
CA SER A 430 21.53 -14.22 4.77
C SER A 430 22.18 -15.41 4.06
N PHE A 431 22.38 -16.52 4.78
CA PHE A 431 22.80 -17.79 4.20
C PHE A 431 21.58 -18.67 3.90
N ASN A 432 21.52 -19.25 2.71
CA ASN A 432 20.52 -20.25 2.38
C ASN A 432 20.79 -21.53 3.20
N MET A 433 19.94 -21.81 4.20
CA MET A 433 20.14 -22.95 5.11
C MET A 433 19.94 -24.31 4.44
N SER A 434 19.39 -24.35 3.22
CA SER A 434 19.24 -25.56 2.40
C SER A 434 20.44 -25.81 1.48
N ASP A 435 21.38 -24.88 1.39
CA ASP A 435 22.59 -25.05 0.59
C ASP A 435 23.51 -26.11 1.23
N PRO A 436 24.10 -27.04 0.46
CA PRO A 436 24.91 -28.11 1.02
C PRO A 436 26.25 -27.62 1.63
N VAL A 437 26.77 -26.48 1.17
CA VAL A 437 28.08 -25.93 1.58
C VAL A 437 27.91 -24.99 2.77
N VAL A 438 27.02 -24.01 2.67
CA VAL A 438 26.85 -22.97 3.69
C VAL A 438 25.63 -23.18 4.59
N GLY A 439 24.70 -24.04 4.20
CA GLY A 439 23.50 -24.36 4.98
C GLY A 439 23.74 -25.40 6.07
N GLY A 440 22.71 -25.82 6.79
CA GLY A 440 22.82 -26.84 7.85
C GLY A 440 23.48 -26.39 9.18
N TYR A 441 23.50 -27.32 10.14
CA TYR A 441 23.94 -27.08 11.53
C TYR A 441 25.22 -27.84 11.91
N ALA A 442 25.91 -28.47 10.94
CA ALA A 442 27.20 -29.10 11.21
C ALA A 442 28.25 -28.06 11.61
N GLU A 443 29.26 -28.47 12.37
CA GLU A 443 30.26 -27.55 12.90
C GLU A 443 31.03 -26.81 11.79
N GLU A 444 31.42 -27.51 10.72
CA GLU A 444 32.15 -26.95 9.58
C GLU A 444 31.33 -25.86 8.88
N GLN A 445 30.05 -26.13 8.61
CA GLN A 445 29.12 -25.18 8.00
C GLN A 445 28.92 -23.94 8.88
N ARG A 446 28.76 -24.14 10.21
CA ARG A 446 28.66 -23.04 11.17
C ARG A 446 29.93 -22.18 11.20
N LYS A 447 31.11 -22.81 11.26
CA LYS A 447 32.40 -22.11 11.25
C LYS A 447 32.64 -21.37 9.95
N LEU A 448 32.20 -21.91 8.81
CA LEU A 448 32.26 -21.24 7.52
C LEU A 448 31.40 -19.97 7.50
N ARG A 449 30.15 -20.04 7.96
CA ARG A 449 29.29 -18.84 8.09
C ARG A 449 29.90 -17.79 9.03
N GLN A 450 30.48 -18.21 10.15
CA GLN A 450 31.20 -17.31 11.06
C GLN A 450 32.40 -16.65 10.39
N ALA A 451 33.19 -17.40 9.61
CA ALA A 451 34.33 -16.85 8.87
C ALA A 451 33.88 -15.77 7.87
N PHE A 452 32.79 -16.00 7.13
CA PHE A 452 32.20 -14.99 6.24
C PHE A 452 31.76 -13.73 7.00
N SER A 453 31.06 -13.88 8.13
CA SER A 453 30.62 -12.72 8.94
C SER A 453 31.77 -11.90 9.52
N ILE A 454 32.93 -12.51 9.77
CA ILE A 454 34.13 -11.81 10.24
C ILE A 454 34.89 -11.14 9.08
N ALA A 455 34.83 -11.74 7.89
CA ALA A 455 35.58 -11.28 6.72
C ALA A 455 34.94 -10.08 5.99
N ILE A 456 33.66 -9.81 6.22
CA ILE A 456 32.96 -8.66 5.65
C ILE A 456 33.16 -7.47 6.58
N ASP A 457 33.89 -6.46 6.10
CA ASP A 457 33.90 -5.15 6.73
C ASP A 457 32.54 -4.47 6.46
N MET A 458 31.83 -4.10 7.51
CA MET A 458 30.52 -3.45 7.42
C MET A 458 30.64 -1.91 7.44
N GLU A 459 31.81 -1.39 7.80
CA GLU A 459 32.09 0.05 7.80
C GLU A 459 32.50 0.56 6.40
N GLU A 460 33.01 -0.34 5.54
CA GLU A 460 33.35 -0.10 4.13
C GLU A 460 32.16 -0.42 3.18
#